data_AF-A0AAV1ZR79-F1
#
_entry.id   AF-A0AAV1ZR79-F1
#
_cell.length_a   1.000
_cell.length_b   1.000
_cell.length_c   1.000
_cell.angle_alpha   90.00
_cell.angle_beta   90.00
_cell.angle_gamma   90.00
#
_symmetry.space_group_name_H-M   'P 1'
#
loop_
_entity.id
_entity.type
_entity.pdbx_description
1 polymer ?
#
loop_
_entity_poly.entity_id
_entity_poly.type
_entity_poly.pdbx_seq_one_letter_code
_entity_poly.pdbx_strand_id
1 'polypeptide(L)' 'MGAVLSQIGDDGNEHPIVYLSKKFSEVERKFGVSEKECAAIIYAIQKLRHYLDG' A
#
# COMPACT_ATOMS: atom_id res chain seq x y z
N MET A 1 -1.99 8.53 2.05
CA MET A 1 -1.66 7.09 2.13
C MET A 1 -0.74 6.76 0.98
N GLY A 2 0.42 6.20 1.28
CA GLY A 2 1.37 5.73 0.28
C GLY A 2 1.71 4.27 0.54
N ALA A 3 1.96 3.50 -0.50
CA ALA A 3 2.43 2.13 -0.42
C ALA A 3 3.32 1.81 -1.63
N VAL A 4 4.24 0.88 -1.46
CA VAL A 4 5.05 0.31 -2.54
C VAL A 4 4.92 -1.21 -2.48
N LEU A 5 4.72 -1.82 -3.64
CA LEU A 5 4.90 -3.26 -3.82
C LEU A 5 6.27 -3.46 -4.44
N SER A 6 7.11 -4.23 -3.78
CA SER A 6 8.45 -4.59 -4.26
C SER A 6 8.64 -6.10 -4.21
N GLN A 7 9.57 -6.61 -5.00
CA GLN A 7 9.97 -8.01 -5.00
C GLN A 7 11.50 -8.10 -5.08
N ILE A 8 12.06 -9.14 -4.45
CA ILE A 8 13.48 -9.43 -4.56
C ILE A 8 13.77 -9.97 -5.95
N GLY A 9 14.67 -9.30 -6.68
CA GLY A 9 15.12 -9.71 -8.00
C GLY A 9 16.22 -10.76 -7.94
N ASP A 10 16.62 -11.25 -9.11
CA ASP A 10 17.67 -12.27 -9.25
C ASP A 10 19.05 -11.80 -8.78
N ASP A 11 19.25 -10.49 -8.68
CA ASP A 11 20.43 -9.84 -8.11
C ASP A 11 20.41 -9.78 -6.57
N GLY A 12 19.36 -10.29 -5.94
CA GLY A 12 19.16 -10.28 -4.49
C GLY A 12 18.71 -8.93 -3.94
N ASN A 13 18.45 -7.93 -4.79
CA ASN A 13 18.02 -6.60 -4.36
C ASN A 13 16.51 -6.44 -4.45
N GLU A 14 15.96 -5.50 -3.66
CA GLU A 14 14.55 -5.15 -3.71
C GLU A 14 14.26 -4.25 -4.92
N HIS A 15 13.39 -4.72 -5.83
CA HIS A 15 12.94 -3.98 -7.00
C HIS A 15 11.48 -3.57 -6.84
N PRO A 16 11.15 -2.26 -6.93
CA PRO A 16 9.79 -1.79 -6.86
C PRO A 16 9.01 -2.20 -8.11
N ILE A 17 7.85 -2.80 -7.91
CA ILE A 17 6.90 -3.19 -8.97
C ILE A 17 5.86 -2.10 -9.17
N VAL A 18 5.23 -1.61 -8.08
CA VAL A 18 4.15 -0.62 -8.14
C VAL A 18 4.25 0.37 -6.98
N TYR A 19 4.09 1.66 -7.30
CA TYR A 19 3.91 2.73 -6.32
C TYR A 19 2.43 3.15 -6.27
N LEU A 20 1.87 3.20 -5.06
CA LEU A 20 0.51 3.66 -4.81
C LEU A 20 0.52 4.91 -3.95
N SER A 21 -0.29 5.90 -4.34
CA SER A 21 -0.52 7.10 -3.54
C SER A 21 -1.97 7.54 -3.66
N LYS A 22 -2.60 7.81 -2.51
CA LYS A 22 -3.98 8.30 -2.40
C LYS A 22 -4.08 9.33 -1.28
N LYS A 23 -4.80 10.43 -1.54
CA LYS A 23 -5.18 11.38 -0.49
C LYS A 23 -6.25 10.78 0.41
N PHE A 24 -6.15 11.00 1.71
CA PHE A 24 -7.22 10.65 2.64
C PHE A 24 -8.50 11.40 2.29
N SER A 25 -9.63 10.71 2.29
CA SER A 25 -10.97 11.29 2.27
C SER A 25 -11.23 12.11 3.53
N GLU A 26 -12.28 12.94 3.51
CA GLU A 26 -12.63 13.77 4.67
C GLU A 26 -12.89 12.97 5.95
N VAL A 27 -13.44 11.76 5.81
CA VAL A 27 -13.68 10.84 6.92
C VAL A 27 -12.36 10.24 7.41
N GLU A 28 -11.54 9.70 6.50
CA GLU A 28 -10.25 9.07 6.87
C GLU A 28 -9.27 10.08 7.49
N ARG A 29 -9.39 11.38 7.17
CA ARG A 29 -8.57 12.43 7.79
C ARG A 29 -8.82 12.56 9.29
N LYS A 30 -10.01 12.21 9.77
CA LYS A 30 -10.40 12.30 11.20
C LYS A 30 -9.97 11.09 12.03
N PHE A 31 -9.53 10.01 11.38
CA PHE A 31 -9.02 8.82 12.05
C PHE A 31 -7.79 9.13 12.90
N GLY A 32 -7.62 8.36 13.98
CA GLY A 32 -6.39 8.30 14.75
C GLY A 32 -5.22 7.80 13.91
N VAL A 33 -4.00 7.92 14.44
CA VAL A 33 -2.77 7.52 13.72
C VAL A 33 -2.80 6.04 13.33
N SER A 34 -3.06 5.15 14.29
CA SER A 34 -3.09 3.69 14.04
C SER A 34 -4.20 3.29 13.07
N GLU A 35 -5.36 3.98 13.11
CA GLU A 35 -6.45 3.75 12.17
C GLU A 35 -6.06 4.18 10.74
N LYS A 36 -5.31 5.28 10.59
CA LYS A 36 -4.78 5.73 9.30
C LYS A 36 -3.76 4.76 8.71
N GLU A 37 -2.89 4.20 9.56
CA GLU A 37 -1.92 3.18 9.16
C GLU A 37 -2.64 1.92 8.68
N CYS A 38 -3.61 1.43 9.46
CA CYS A 38 -4.42 0.27 9.08
C CYS A 38 -5.21 0.51 7.78
N ALA A 39 -5.83 1.69 7.64
CA ALA A 39 -6.54 2.06 6.41
C ALA A 39 -5.61 2.08 5.19
N ALA A 40 -4.35 2.53 5.35
CA ALA A 40 -3.37 2.51 4.28
C ALA A 40 -2.99 1.06 3.86
N ILE A 41 -2.83 0.16 4.84
CA ILE A 41 -2.53 -1.26 4.59
C ILE A 41 -3.70 -1.93 3.86
N ILE A 42 -4.93 -1.76 4.36
CA ILE A 42 -6.14 -2.32 3.73
C ILE A 42 -6.27 -1.79 2.30
N TYR A 43 -6.09 -0.49 2.10
CA TYR A 43 -6.11 0.12 0.77
C TYR A 43 -5.08 -0.49 -0.18
N ALA A 44 -3.84 -0.66 0.28
CA ALA A 44 -2.76 -1.24 -0.52
C ALA A 44 -3.09 -2.69 -0.93
N ILE A 45 -3.50 -3.54 0.02
CA ILE A 45 -3.85 -4.94 -0.24
C ILE A 45 -5.03 -5.04 -1.21
N GLN A 46 -6.08 -4.23 -1.01
CA GLN A 46 -7.24 -4.24 -1.91
C GLN A 46 -6.87 -3.81 -3.33
N LYS A 47 -5.98 -2.81 -3.49
CA LYS A 47 -5.54 -2.35 -4.81
C LYS A 47 -4.57 -3.30 -5.49
N LEU A 48 -3.73 -3.97 -4.72
CA LEU A 48 -2.73 -4.91 -5.21
C LEU A 48 -3.25 -6.34 -5.25
N ARG A 49 -4.54 -6.58 -5.00
CA ARG A 49 -5.11 -7.93 -4.93
C ARG A 49 -4.77 -8.78 -6.15
N HIS A 50 -4.81 -8.21 -7.35
CA HIS A 50 -4.44 -8.93 -8.58
C HIS A 50 -2.97 -9.34 -8.66
N TYR A 51 -2.09 -8.66 -7.93
CA TYR A 51 -0.67 -9.02 -7.81
C TYR A 51 -0.40 -10.00 -6.65
N LEU A 52 -1.29 -10.04 -5.66
CA LEU A 52 -1.11 -10.83 -4.42
C LEU A 52 -1.87 -12.17 -4.42
N ASP A 53 -3.06 -12.21 -5.01
CA ASP A 53 -4.00 -13.34 -4.95
C ASP A 53 -3.85 -14.29 -6.16
N GLY A 54 -3.10 -13.89 -7.20
CA GLY A 54 -2.75 -14.72 -8.37
C GLY A 54 -3.93 -15.19 -9.19
#